data_AF-A0A1H1EIB2-F1
#
_entry.id   AF-A0A1H1EIB2-F1
#
_cell.length_a   1.000
_cell.length_b   1.000
_cell.length_c   1.000
_cell.angle_alpha   90.00
_cell.angle_beta   90.00
_cell.angle_gamma   90.00
#
_symmetry.space_group_name_H-M   'P 1'
#
loop_
_entity.id
_entity.type
_entity.pdbx_description
1 polymer ?
#
loop_
_entity_poly.entity_id
_entity_poly.type
_entity_poly.pdbx_seq_one_letter_code
_entity_poly.pdbx_strand_id
1 'polypeptide(L)'
;MSASDGTPRRGDVGERAHAQAGGVAADAPVFVISVAAQLAGMHPQTLRQYDRLGLVSPSRAVGRGRRYSPRDVVLLREVQRLSQEDGVNLAGIKRILELEAETDRLRAQVRDLSEELSDALAALQRTRRVFAAGPSGDVVAVERGRRPGRSGGSAFGAGGSLVIWRPQA
;
A
#
# COMPACT_ATOMS: atom_id res chain seq x y z
N MET A 1 51.09 -1.95 -3.27
CA MET A 1 50.10 -0.97 -3.78
C MET A 1 49.33 -1.70 -4.90
N SER A 2 48.45 -2.62 -4.56
CA SER A 2 47.03 -2.40 -4.19
C SER A 2 46.15 -2.17 -5.42
N ALA A 3 45.59 -3.25 -5.95
CA ALA A 3 44.32 -3.23 -6.66
C ALA A 3 43.56 -4.48 -6.20
N SER A 4 42.80 -4.30 -5.13
CA SER A 4 41.88 -5.27 -4.54
C SER A 4 40.63 -5.34 -5.41
N ASP A 5 40.49 -6.47 -6.09
CA ASP A 5 39.29 -6.93 -6.76
C ASP A 5 38.21 -7.23 -5.71
N GLY A 6 37.18 -6.41 -5.69
CA GLY A 6 36.05 -6.50 -4.77
C GLY A 6 34.77 -6.64 -5.57
N THR A 7 34.45 -7.86 -5.99
CA THR A 7 33.13 -8.18 -6.52
C THR A 7 32.18 -8.51 -5.36
N PRO A 8 31.10 -7.76 -5.10
CA PRO A 8 30.03 -8.24 -4.24
C PRO A 8 28.95 -8.94 -5.07
N ARG A 9 28.91 -10.25 -4.84
CA ARG A 9 27.78 -11.18 -4.80
C ARG A 9 26.43 -10.73 -5.39
N ARG A 10 26.12 -11.41 -6.49
CA ARG A 10 24.79 -11.80 -6.97
C ARG A 10 24.00 -12.50 -5.85
N GLY A 11 22.91 -11.88 -5.39
CA GLY A 11 21.92 -12.56 -4.56
C GLY A 11 21.14 -11.64 -3.65
N ASP A 12 20.10 -10.96 -4.18
CA ASP A 12 18.94 -10.52 -3.37
C ASP A 12 17.72 -10.10 -4.23
N VAL A 13 17.35 -10.91 -5.23
CA VAL A 13 16.12 -10.66 -6.04
C VAL A 13 15.03 -11.71 -5.77
N GLY A 14 15.25 -12.62 -4.81
CA GLY A 14 14.35 -13.74 -4.54
C GLY A 14 13.32 -13.53 -3.43
N GLU A 15 13.52 -12.60 -2.50
CA GLU A 15 12.79 -12.62 -1.23
C GLU A 15 11.56 -11.72 -1.17
N ARG A 16 11.37 -10.82 -2.15
CA ARG A 16 10.25 -9.86 -2.15
C ARG A 16 8.97 -10.34 -2.82
N ALA A 17 8.98 -11.51 -3.48
CA ALA A 17 7.82 -12.03 -4.21
C ALA A 17 6.87 -12.93 -3.39
N HIS A 18 7.29 -13.42 -2.22
CA HIS A 18 6.50 -14.39 -1.44
C HIS A 18 5.50 -13.74 -0.46
N ALA A 19 5.62 -12.46 -0.12
CA ALA A 19 4.74 -11.80 0.85
C ALA A 19 3.34 -11.43 0.29
N GLN A 20 3.18 -11.31 -1.04
CA GLN A 20 1.90 -10.93 -1.66
C GLN A 20 1.01 -12.13 -2.03
N ALA A 21 1.57 -13.35 -2.12
CA ALA A 21 0.81 -14.57 -2.42
C ALA A 21 -0.02 -15.08 -1.23
N GLY A 22 0.36 -14.75 0.01
CA GLY A 22 -0.34 -15.20 1.22
C GLY A 22 -1.74 -14.61 1.40
N GLY A 23 -1.98 -13.38 0.92
CA GLY A 23 -3.29 -12.73 1.00
C GLY A 23 -4.32 -13.39 0.08
N VAL A 24 -3.91 -13.74 -1.14
CA VAL A 24 -4.80 -14.32 -2.17
C VAL A 24 -5.22 -15.75 -1.82
N ALA A 25 -4.34 -16.53 -1.19
CA ALA A 25 -4.66 -17.87 -0.70
C ALA A 25 -5.66 -17.85 0.48
N ALA A 26 -5.61 -16.81 1.32
CA ALA A 26 -6.51 -16.66 2.46
C ALA A 26 -7.95 -16.29 2.04
N ASP A 27 -8.11 -15.62 0.89
CA ASP A 27 -9.41 -15.24 0.30
C ASP A 27 -9.98 -16.31 -0.65
N ALA A 28 -9.18 -17.33 -1.02
CA ALA A 28 -9.63 -18.37 -1.93
C ALA A 28 -10.77 -19.18 -1.30
N PRO A 29 -11.95 -19.29 -1.96
CA PRO A 29 -13.10 -20.00 -1.41
C PRO A 29 -12.93 -21.51 -1.62
N VAL A 30 -12.25 -22.18 -0.69
CA VAL A 30 -11.87 -23.60 -0.81
C VAL A 30 -12.76 -24.54 0.00
N PHE A 31 -13.36 -24.07 1.10
CA PHE A 31 -14.03 -24.93 2.07
C PHE A 31 -15.54 -25.03 1.87
N VAL A 32 -16.09 -26.24 1.89
CA VAL A 32 -17.55 -26.45 1.94
C VAL A 32 -18.09 -26.19 3.35
N ILE A 33 -19.40 -25.96 3.48
CA ILE A 33 -20.04 -25.62 4.76
C ILE A 33 -19.74 -26.60 5.91
N SER A 34 -19.67 -27.90 5.62
CA SER A 34 -19.35 -28.91 6.64
C SER A 34 -17.92 -28.77 7.17
N VAL A 35 -16.96 -28.56 6.27
CA VAL A 35 -15.54 -28.36 6.62
C VAL A 35 -15.36 -27.03 7.35
N ALA A 36 -15.99 -25.96 6.87
CA ALA A 36 -15.94 -24.65 7.53
C ALA A 36 -16.52 -24.70 8.95
N ALA A 37 -17.64 -25.40 9.15
CA ALA A 37 -18.26 -25.59 10.46
C ALA A 37 -17.33 -26.36 11.42
N GLN A 38 -16.68 -27.43 10.92
CA GLN A 38 -15.72 -28.21 11.71
C GLN A 38 -14.49 -27.38 12.09
N LEU A 39 -13.93 -26.63 11.14
CA LEU A 39 -12.76 -25.77 11.39
C LEU A 39 -13.08 -24.62 12.34
N ALA A 40 -14.29 -24.07 12.25
CA ALA A 40 -14.74 -23.01 13.13
C ALA A 40 -15.22 -23.53 14.50
N GLY A 41 -15.35 -24.85 14.69
CA GLY A 41 -15.81 -25.44 15.96
C GLY A 41 -17.29 -25.22 16.25
N MET A 42 -18.13 -25.15 15.21
CA MET A 42 -19.57 -24.89 15.33
C MET A 42 -20.42 -25.90 14.57
N HIS A 43 -21.71 -25.99 14.93
CA HIS A 43 -22.64 -26.88 14.24
C HIS A 43 -23.00 -26.32 12.84
N PRO A 44 -23.10 -27.14 11.79
CA PRO A 44 -23.45 -26.68 10.43
C PRO A 44 -24.78 -25.90 10.36
N GLN A 45 -25.72 -26.17 11.26
CA GLN A 45 -26.98 -25.43 11.34
C GLN A 45 -26.78 -23.98 11.84
N THR A 46 -25.89 -23.78 12.81
CA THR A 46 -25.52 -22.46 13.34
C THR A 46 -24.78 -21.66 12.27
N LEU A 47 -23.87 -22.30 11.55
CA LEU A 47 -23.18 -21.68 10.42
C LEU A 47 -24.17 -21.22 9.33
N ARG A 48 -25.19 -22.03 9.01
CA ARG A 48 -26.28 -21.63 8.09
C ARG A 48 -27.07 -20.42 8.62
N GLN A 49 -27.29 -20.33 9.92
CA GLN A 49 -27.97 -19.19 10.52
C GLN A 49 -27.14 -17.91 10.35
N TYR A 50 -25.83 -17.97 10.61
CA TYR A 50 -24.93 -16.82 10.49
C TYR A 50 -24.78 -16.37 9.03
N ASP A 51 -24.69 -17.33 8.12
CA ASP A 51 -24.67 -17.10 6.68
C ASP A 51 -25.97 -16.45 6.17
N ARG A 52 -27.14 -16.88 6.67
CA ARG A 52 -28.42 -16.20 6.35
C ARG A 52 -28.49 -14.77 6.87
N LEU A 53 -27.85 -14.50 8.00
CA LEU A 53 -27.75 -13.15 8.57
C LEU A 53 -26.75 -12.27 7.82
N GLY A 54 -25.99 -12.84 6.88
CA GLY A 54 -25.02 -12.10 6.06
C GLY A 54 -23.75 -11.71 6.81
N LEU A 55 -23.40 -12.44 7.87
CA LEU A 55 -22.14 -12.24 8.60
C LEU A 55 -20.91 -12.64 7.79
N VAL A 56 -21.12 -13.47 6.77
CA VAL A 56 -20.06 -13.97 5.88
C VAL A 56 -20.58 -13.91 4.46
N SER A 57 -19.73 -13.51 3.51
CA SER A 57 -20.05 -13.50 2.09
C SER A 57 -19.43 -14.71 1.41
N PRO A 58 -20.06 -15.91 1.44
CA PRO A 58 -19.49 -17.05 0.74
C PRO A 58 -19.47 -16.77 -0.76
N SER A 59 -18.32 -17.01 -1.39
CA SER A 59 -18.25 -17.01 -2.84
C SER A 59 -19.14 -18.14 -3.36
N ARG A 60 -20.11 -17.80 -4.22
CA ARG A 60 -20.98 -18.80 -4.84
C ARG A 60 -20.20 -19.49 -5.95
N ALA A 61 -19.76 -20.73 -5.71
CA ALA A 61 -19.26 -21.57 -6.79
C ALA A 61 -20.44 -22.00 -7.68
N VAL A 62 -20.37 -21.70 -8.97
CA VAL A 62 -21.40 -22.06 -9.97
C VAL A 62 -21.72 -23.55 -9.84
N GLY A 63 -22.96 -23.87 -9.46
CA GLY A 63 -23.49 -25.24 -9.38
C GLY A 63 -23.03 -26.12 -8.22
N ARG A 64 -22.11 -25.69 -7.33
CA ARG A 64 -21.54 -26.56 -6.27
C ARG A 64 -21.71 -26.08 -4.82
N GLY A 65 -22.55 -25.07 -4.59
CA GLY A 65 -22.89 -24.59 -3.26
C GLY A 65 -21.94 -23.52 -2.72
N ARG A 66 -22.18 -23.12 -1.46
CA ARG A 66 -21.45 -22.06 -0.77
C ARG A 66 -20.04 -22.53 -0.43
N ARG A 67 -19.04 -21.74 -0.79
CA ARG A 67 -17.64 -21.99 -0.42
C ARG A 67 -17.13 -20.86 0.47
N TYR A 68 -16.46 -21.26 1.53
CA TYR A 68 -15.86 -20.41 2.54
C TYR A 68 -14.36 -20.37 2.32
N SER A 69 -13.78 -19.19 2.52
CA SER A 69 -12.34 -18.96 2.52
C SER A 69 -11.74 -19.27 3.91
N PRO A 70 -10.42 -19.47 4.00
CA PRO A 70 -9.73 -19.49 5.29
C PRO A 70 -10.03 -18.27 6.17
N ARG A 71 -10.14 -17.06 5.58
CA ARG A 71 -10.52 -15.86 6.34
C ARG A 71 -11.92 -15.94 6.93
N ASP A 72 -12.88 -16.47 6.18
CA ASP A 72 -14.25 -16.65 6.66
C ASP A 72 -14.30 -17.54 7.90
N VAL A 73 -13.48 -18.59 7.95
CA VAL A 73 -13.39 -19.50 9.10
C VAL A 73 -12.85 -18.78 10.34
N VAL A 74 -11.83 -17.94 10.18
CA VAL A 74 -11.29 -17.13 11.29
C VAL A 74 -12.34 -16.15 11.80
N LEU A 75 -13.02 -15.47 10.88
CA LEU A 75 -14.11 -14.54 11.21
C LEU A 75 -15.23 -15.23 11.99
N LEU A 76 -15.64 -16.43 11.56
CA LEU A 76 -16.68 -17.23 12.22
C LEU A 76 -16.31 -17.62 13.65
N ARG A 77 -15.03 -17.93 13.91
CA ARG A 77 -14.55 -18.21 15.27
C ARG A 77 -14.60 -16.97 16.15
N GLU A 78 -14.22 -15.82 15.60
CA GLU A 78 -14.27 -14.57 16.34
C GLU A 78 -15.71 -14.13 16.64
N VAL A 79 -16.61 -14.26 15.67
CA VAL A 79 -18.05 -14.03 15.85
C VAL A 79 -18.61 -14.94 16.96
N GLN A 80 -18.22 -16.22 16.97
CA GLN A 80 -18.64 -17.17 18.01
C GLN A 80 -18.12 -16.76 19.38
N ARG A 81 -16.85 -16.35 19.48
CA ARG A 81 -16.23 -15.87 20.71
C ARG A 81 -16.94 -14.63 21.24
N LEU A 82 -17.13 -13.61 20.42
CA LEU A 82 -17.84 -12.37 20.77
C LEU A 82 -19.31 -12.63 21.16
N SER A 83 -19.97 -13.59 20.52
CA SER A 83 -21.34 -13.96 20.86
C SER A 83 -21.45 -14.71 22.19
N GLN A 84 -20.46 -15.56 22.54
CA GLN A 84 -20.49 -16.39 23.75
C GLN A 84 -19.92 -15.67 24.98
N GLU A 85 -18.83 -14.92 24.81
CA GLU A 85 -18.11 -14.24 25.90
C GLU A 85 -18.72 -12.87 26.20
N ASP A 86 -18.99 -12.06 25.16
CA ASP A 86 -19.43 -10.67 25.32
C ASP A 86 -20.96 -10.51 25.18
N GLY A 87 -21.69 -11.59 24.88
CA GLY A 87 -23.15 -11.57 24.74
C GLY A 87 -23.67 -10.69 23.59
N VAL A 88 -22.80 -10.37 22.62
CA VAL A 88 -23.13 -9.43 21.54
C VAL A 88 -24.11 -10.08 20.57
N ASN A 89 -25.20 -9.36 20.26
CA ASN A 89 -26.17 -9.80 19.26
C ASN A 89 -25.50 -9.85 17.86
N LEU A 90 -25.83 -10.87 17.08
CA LEU A 90 -25.37 -11.09 15.71
C LEU A 90 -25.59 -9.87 14.80
N ALA A 91 -26.65 -9.10 15.03
CA ALA A 91 -26.88 -7.83 14.32
C ALA A 91 -25.81 -6.78 14.64
N GLY A 92 -25.35 -6.73 15.90
CA GLY A 92 -24.26 -5.87 16.35
C GLY A 92 -22.93 -6.30 15.74
N ILE A 93 -22.64 -7.60 15.75
CA ILE A 93 -21.41 -8.13 15.13
C ILE A 93 -21.38 -7.80 13.64
N LYS A 94 -22.49 -8.00 12.91
CA LYS A 94 -22.60 -7.59 11.50
C LYS A 94 -22.30 -6.11 11.30
N ARG A 95 -22.85 -5.24 12.17
CA ARG A 95 -22.63 -3.81 12.07
C ARG A 95 -21.17 -3.43 12.32
N ILE A 96 -20.50 -4.08 13.27
CA ILE A 96 -19.08 -3.86 13.56
C ILE A 96 -18.25 -4.24 12.32
N LEU A 97 -18.48 -5.42 11.73
CA LEU A 97 -17.74 -5.87 10.55
C LEU A 97 -17.95 -4.96 9.34
N GLU A 98 -19.17 -4.46 9.13
CA GLU A 98 -19.45 -3.46 8.09
C GLU A 98 -18.69 -2.15 8.33
N LEU A 99 -18.62 -1.70 9.59
CA LEU A 99 -17.90 -0.49 9.95
C LEU A 99 -16.38 -0.66 9.81
N GLU A 100 -15.85 -1.83 10.14
CA GLU A 100 -14.42 -2.15 9.94
C GLU A 100 -14.08 -2.16 8.46
N ALA A 101 -14.89 -2.82 7.63
CA ALA A 101 -14.70 -2.82 6.18
C ALA A 101 -14.77 -1.42 5.59
N GLU A 102 -15.69 -0.58 6.06
CA GLU A 102 -15.78 0.82 5.63
C GLU A 102 -14.58 1.64 6.11
N THR A 103 -14.14 1.44 7.35
CA THR A 103 -12.94 2.09 7.89
C THR A 103 -11.70 1.74 7.07
N ASP A 104 -11.55 0.49 6.66
CA ASP A 104 -10.43 0.05 5.84
C ASP A 104 -10.49 0.63 4.43
N ARG A 105 -11.68 0.75 3.83
CA ARG A 105 -11.87 1.45 2.55
C ARG A 105 -11.51 2.92 2.65
N LEU A 106 -11.99 3.61 3.68
CA LEU A 106 -11.71 5.02 3.92
C LEU A 106 -10.21 5.24 4.15
N ARG A 107 -9.56 4.36 4.93
CA ARG A 107 -8.10 4.39 5.12
C ARG A 107 -7.35 4.17 3.81
N ALA A 108 -7.83 3.29 2.94
CA ALA A 108 -7.24 3.11 1.61
C ALA A 108 -7.38 4.38 0.76
N GLN A 109 -8.58 4.95 0.69
CA GLN A 109 -8.81 6.20 -0.03
C GLN A 109 -7.94 7.35 0.49
N VAL A 110 -7.79 7.49 1.81
CA VAL A 110 -6.91 8.52 2.41
C VAL A 110 -5.47 8.30 2.01
N ARG A 111 -4.97 7.05 1.96
CA ARG A 111 -3.61 6.76 1.49
C ARG A 111 -3.45 7.15 0.03
N ASP A 112 -4.34 6.69 -0.84
CA ASP A 112 -4.29 6.95 -2.28
C ASP A 112 -4.30 8.46 -2.57
N LEU A 113 -5.18 9.21 -1.91
CA LEU A 113 -5.29 10.66 -2.08
C LEU A 113 -4.08 11.41 -1.51
N SER A 114 -3.49 10.91 -0.42
CA SER A 114 -2.28 11.48 0.16
C SER A 114 -1.06 11.26 -0.75
N GLU A 115 -0.98 10.09 -1.40
CA GLU A 115 0.06 9.79 -2.40
C GLU A 115 -0.09 10.71 -3.62
N GLU A 116 -1.30 10.86 -4.16
CA GLU A 116 -1.57 11.75 -5.29
C GLU A 116 -1.22 13.22 -4.97
N LEU A 117 -1.58 13.70 -3.78
CA LEU A 117 -1.24 15.05 -3.34
C LEU A 117 0.28 15.23 -3.22
N SER A 118 0.98 14.23 -2.66
CA SER A 118 2.45 14.25 -2.54
C SER A 118 3.11 14.35 -3.92
N ASP A 119 2.66 13.54 -4.88
CA ASP A 119 3.18 13.54 -6.25
C ASP A 119 2.92 14.86 -6.97
N ALA A 120 1.72 15.43 -6.81
CA ALA A 120 1.37 16.73 -7.36
C ALA A 120 2.26 17.85 -6.79
N LEU A 121 2.49 17.86 -5.48
CA LEU A 121 3.39 18.83 -4.83
C LEU A 121 4.84 18.66 -5.30
N ALA A 122 5.33 17.43 -5.43
CA ALA A 122 6.66 17.14 -5.94
C ALA A 122 6.82 17.56 -7.42
N ALA A 123 5.78 17.41 -8.24
CA ALA A 123 5.76 17.91 -9.60
C ALA A 123 5.87 19.44 -9.65
N LEU A 124 5.05 20.15 -8.86
CA LEU A 124 5.10 21.62 -8.78
C LEU A 124 6.46 22.14 -8.30
N GLN A 125 7.08 21.49 -7.31
CA GLN A 125 8.41 21.86 -6.83
C GLN A 125 9.49 21.68 -7.91
N ARG A 126 9.36 20.67 -8.78
CA ARG A 126 10.28 20.47 -9.93
C ARG A 126 10.15 21.58 -10.96
N THR A 127 8.95 22.05 -11.28
CA THR A 127 8.73 23.13 -12.26
C THR A 127 9.05 24.53 -11.74
N ARG A 128 9.00 24.74 -10.41
CA ARG A 128 9.16 26.08 -9.82
C ARG A 128 10.60 26.46 -9.50
N ARG A 129 11.59 25.67 -9.94
CA ARG A 129 13.02 26.01 -9.82
C ARG A 129 13.31 27.25 -10.64
N VAL A 130 13.81 28.29 -9.98
CA VAL A 130 14.32 29.49 -10.66
C VAL A 130 15.82 29.32 -10.81
N PHE A 131 16.33 29.61 -12.01
CA PHE A 131 17.75 29.62 -12.28
C PHE A 131 18.28 31.03 -11.96
N ALA A 132 19.27 31.12 -11.08
CA ALA A 132 20.00 32.36 -10.87
C ALA A 132 21.35 32.27 -11.59
N ALA A 133 21.71 33.34 -12.29
CA ALA A 133 23.05 33.50 -12.86
C ALA A 133 23.96 34.15 -11.83
N GLY A 134 25.08 33.51 -11.54
CA GLY A 134 26.17 34.08 -10.74
C GLY A 134 26.92 35.15 -11.55
N PRO A 135 27.61 36.10 -10.87
CA PRO A 135 28.42 37.12 -11.53
C PRO A 135 29.60 36.54 -12.33
N SER A 136 29.93 35.26 -12.13
CA SER A 136 30.95 34.51 -12.85
C SER A 136 30.41 33.77 -14.08
N GLY A 137 29.09 33.85 -14.35
CA GLY A 137 28.42 33.15 -15.45
C GLY A 137 27.97 31.72 -15.14
N ASP A 138 28.09 31.24 -13.90
CA ASP A 138 27.59 29.95 -13.45
C ASP A 138 26.06 29.98 -13.23
N VAL A 139 25.38 28.87 -13.57
CA VAL A 139 23.91 28.73 -13.41
C VAL A 139 23.63 27.76 -12.27
N VAL A 140 22.97 28.26 -11.21
CA VAL A 140 22.59 27.45 -10.04
C VAL A 140 21.06 27.43 -9.93
N ALA A 141 20.49 26.24 -9.75
CA ALA A 141 19.06 26.09 -9.46
C ALA A 141 18.79 26.49 -8.00
N VAL A 142 17.95 27.50 -7.80
CA VAL A 142 17.54 27.99 -6.48
C VAL A 142 16.02 27.85 -6.29
N GLU A 143 15.60 27.66 -5.05
CA GLU A 143 14.20 27.78 -4.66
C GLU A 143 13.77 29.25 -4.73
N ARG A 144 12.55 29.51 -5.23
CA ARG A 144 11.98 30.87 -5.25
C ARG A 144 11.97 31.44 -3.83
N GLY A 145 12.54 32.64 -3.66
CA GLY A 145 12.60 33.35 -2.39
C GLY A 145 13.88 33.13 -1.58
N ARG A 146 14.77 32.22 -2.01
CA ARG A 146 16.08 32.03 -1.39
C ARG A 146 17.12 32.86 -2.13
N ARG A 147 17.83 33.75 -1.42
CA ARG A 147 19.00 34.43 -1.98
C ARG A 147 20.08 33.38 -2.24
N PRO A 148 20.71 33.33 -3.43
CA PRO A 148 21.86 32.46 -3.65
C PRO A 148 22.91 32.82 -2.59
N GLY A 149 23.29 31.84 -1.76
CA GLY A 149 24.41 32.02 -0.84
C GLY A 149 25.65 32.32 -1.68
N ARG A 150 26.46 33.31 -1.28
CA ARG A 150 27.78 33.50 -1.90
C ARG A 150 28.53 32.19 -1.72
N SER A 151 28.65 31.39 -2.78
CA SER A 151 29.63 30.32 -2.85
C SER A 151 30.99 30.98 -2.66
N GLY A 152 31.55 30.85 -1.45
CA GLY A 152 32.88 31.35 -1.15
C GLY A 152 33.86 30.78 -2.17
N GLY A 153 34.71 31.66 -2.71
CA GLY A 153 35.58 31.36 -3.83
C GLY A 153 36.33 30.05 -3.65
N SER A 154 36.16 29.14 -4.61
CA SER A 154 37.16 28.12 -4.89
C SER A 154 37.87 28.51 -6.17
N ALA A 155 39.17 28.71 -6.03
CA ALA A 155 40.10 29.00 -7.10
C ALA A 155 40.05 27.92 -8.19
N PHE A 156 39.94 28.37 -9.44
CA PHE A 156 40.35 27.74 -10.70
C PHE A 156 40.28 26.21 -10.83
N GLY A 157 39.43 25.73 -11.75
CA GLY A 157 39.57 24.39 -12.32
C GLY A 157 38.36 23.88 -13.11
N ALA A 158 38.33 24.19 -14.42
CA ALA A 158 37.65 23.49 -15.52
C ALA A 158 36.13 23.19 -15.43
N GLY A 159 35.36 23.75 -16.40
CA GLY A 159 34.14 23.08 -16.90
C GLY A 159 32.84 23.89 -17.06
N GLY A 160 32.86 25.21 -17.12
CA GLY A 160 31.64 26.00 -17.37
C GLY A 160 31.27 26.09 -18.86
N SER A 161 30.26 25.34 -19.32
CA SER A 161 29.77 25.39 -20.70
C SER A 161 28.89 26.62 -20.95
N LEU A 162 29.28 27.46 -21.90
CA LEU A 162 28.54 28.65 -22.36
C LEU A 162 27.43 28.24 -23.34
N VAL A 163 26.16 28.45 -22.97
CA VAL A 163 25.02 28.30 -23.89
C VAL A 163 24.60 29.70 -24.37
N ILE A 164 24.84 30.00 -25.65
CA ILE A 164 24.40 31.24 -26.30
C ILE A 164 23.02 31.00 -26.91
N TRP A 165 22.00 31.70 -26.41
CA TRP A 165 20.67 31.71 -27.00
C TRP A 165 20.58 32.74 -28.13
N ARG A 166 20.07 32.34 -29.31
CA ARG A 166 19.81 33.22 -30.46
C ARG A 166 18.31 33.27 -30.75
N PRO A 167 17.63 34.41 -30.57
CA PRO A 167 16.27 34.59 -31.06
C PRO A 167 16.25 34.69 -32.58
N GLN A 168 15.33 33.97 -33.22
CA GLN A 168 14.96 34.18 -34.61
C GLN A 168 13.69 35.05 -34.62
N ALA A 169 13.68 36.10 -35.44
CA ALA A 169 12.51 36.93 -35.72
C ALA A 169 11.68 36.31 -36.85
#